data_AF-M4BSS2-F1
#
_entry.id   AF-M4BSS2-F1
#
_cell.length_a   1.000
_cell.length_b   1.000
_cell.length_c   1.000
_cell.angle_alpha   90.00
_cell.angle_beta   90.00
_cell.angle_gamma   90.00
#
_symmetry.space_group_name_H-M   'P 1'
#
loop_
_entity.id
_entity.type
_entity.pdbx_description
1 polymer ?
#
loop_
_entity_poly.entity_id
_entity_poly.type
_entity_poly.pdbx_seq_one_letter_code
_entity_poly.pdbx_strand_id
1 'polypeptide(L)'
;MLAEKLQMLQDYVEFIHGKMTSDITLVKGLKIAFSSQKKMTSFVANAKLNSDTKSAAEILEKLLIGEWLHEDVQPRNLLMLLGMDGRFPEALVSPMLDTVIKYIAVFNLKHEVSEFSLLAPFRKRDGGDEAVVDALFDRGHRDLMRVVLKRCKASCCRTGWTTEN
;
A
#
# COMPACT_ATOMS: atom_id res chain seq x y z
N MET A 1 -17.24 21.61 5.56
CA MET A 1 -15.92 22.28 5.60
C MET A 1 -14.76 21.46 5.02
N LEU A 2 -14.41 20.25 5.53
CA LEU A 2 -13.28 19.48 4.96
C LEU A 2 -13.62 18.82 3.61
N ALA A 3 -14.82 18.24 3.51
CA ALA A 3 -15.34 17.66 2.27
C ALA A 3 -15.44 18.71 1.14
N GLU A 4 -15.89 19.93 1.46
CA GLU A 4 -15.98 21.04 0.49
C GLU A 4 -14.60 21.48 -0.03
N LYS A 5 -13.58 21.53 0.84
CA LYS A 5 -12.20 21.85 0.41
C LYS A 5 -11.60 20.77 -0.48
N LEU A 6 -11.92 19.50 -0.20
CA LEU A 6 -11.51 18.37 -1.04
C LEU A 6 -12.24 18.37 -2.38
N GLN A 7 -13.54 18.67 -2.39
CA GLN A 7 -14.33 18.81 -3.61
C GLN A 7 -13.81 19.97 -4.47
N MET A 8 -13.53 21.13 -3.86
CA MET A 8 -12.96 22.27 -4.57
C MET A 8 -11.59 21.95 -5.20
N LEU A 9 -10.76 21.13 -4.54
CA LEU A 9 -9.51 20.63 -5.10
C LEU A 9 -9.74 19.69 -6.30
N GLN A 10 -10.79 18.85 -6.26
CA GLN A 10 -11.17 18.01 -7.38
C GLN A 10 -11.65 18.85 -8.57
N ASP A 11 -12.56 19.78 -8.33
CA ASP A 11 -13.10 20.68 -9.36
C ASP A 11 -11.96 21.50 -10.00
N TYR A 12 -10.96 21.92 -9.21
CA TYR A 12 -9.76 22.59 -9.71
C TYR A 12 -8.88 21.67 -10.59
N VAL A 13 -8.69 20.42 -10.18
CA VAL A 13 -7.95 19.43 -10.98
C VAL A 13 -8.64 19.14 -12.31
N GLU A 14 -9.96 18.96 -12.30
CA GLU A 14 -10.77 18.76 -13.51
C GLU A 14 -10.71 19.99 -14.43
N PHE A 15 -10.74 21.19 -13.86
CA PHE A 15 -10.57 22.44 -14.61
C PHE A 15 -9.21 22.53 -15.32
N ILE A 16 -8.12 22.16 -14.65
CA ILE A 16 -6.76 22.18 -15.24
C ILE A 16 -6.56 21.03 -16.23
N HIS A 17 -7.25 19.89 -16.07
CA HIS A 17 -7.14 18.72 -16.95
C HIS A 17 -7.50 19.02 -18.41
N GLY A 18 -8.38 20.00 -18.65
CA GLY A 18 -8.70 20.46 -20.00
C GLY A 18 -7.56 21.19 -20.71
N LYS A 19 -6.43 21.48 -20.05
CA LYS A 19 -5.32 22.28 -20.60
C LYS A 19 -3.90 21.73 -20.38
N MET A 20 -3.64 20.85 -19.40
CA MET A 20 -2.38 20.09 -19.22
C MET A 20 -2.59 18.95 -18.19
N THR A 21 -1.68 17.97 -18.12
CA THR A 21 -1.72 16.79 -17.21
C THR A 21 -1.80 17.18 -15.72
N SER A 22 -3.02 17.36 -15.19
CA SER A 22 -3.26 18.12 -13.94
C SER A 22 -3.18 17.29 -12.66
N ASP A 23 -3.45 15.99 -12.72
CA ASP A 23 -3.44 15.07 -11.58
C ASP A 23 -2.11 15.02 -10.83
N ILE A 24 -1.00 14.91 -11.57
CA ILE A 24 0.35 14.84 -11.01
C ILE A 24 0.72 16.16 -10.32
N THR A 25 0.17 17.29 -10.77
CA THR A 25 0.47 18.61 -10.20
C THR A 25 -0.21 18.80 -8.84
N LEU A 26 -1.45 18.32 -8.67
CA LEU A 26 -2.12 18.35 -7.36
C LEU A 26 -1.35 17.52 -6.33
N VAL A 27 -1.00 16.28 -6.67
CA VAL A 27 -0.28 15.40 -5.75
C VAL A 27 1.06 16.00 -5.34
N LYS A 28 1.81 16.58 -6.29
CA LYS A 28 3.07 17.29 -6.00
C LYS A 28 2.86 18.47 -5.06
N GLY A 29 1.83 19.30 -5.29
CA GLY A 29 1.50 20.42 -4.41
C GLY A 29 1.15 19.96 -2.99
N LEU A 30 0.36 18.89 -2.87
CA LEU A 30 0.02 18.30 -1.57
C LEU A 30 1.25 17.69 -0.88
N LYS A 31 2.15 17.00 -1.60
CA LYS A 31 3.41 16.47 -1.04
C LYS A 31 4.25 17.58 -0.41
N ILE A 32 4.35 18.74 -1.07
CA ILE A 32 5.03 19.93 -0.54
C ILE A 32 4.34 20.40 0.76
N ALA A 33 3.02 20.55 0.74
CA ALA A 33 2.25 21.02 1.89
C ALA A 33 2.33 20.09 3.12
N PHE A 34 2.31 18.78 2.91
CA PHE A 34 2.47 17.79 3.98
C PHE A 34 3.93 17.58 4.42
N SER A 35 4.89 18.06 3.61
CA SER A 35 6.35 17.97 3.80
C SER A 35 6.91 16.56 3.98
N SER A 36 6.10 15.52 3.86
CA SER A 36 6.53 14.12 3.86
C SER A 36 5.47 13.22 3.24
N GLN A 37 5.92 12.22 2.47
CA GLN A 37 5.02 11.24 1.87
C GLN A 37 4.27 10.43 2.93
N LYS A 38 4.94 10.09 4.04
CA LYS A 38 4.33 9.35 5.16
C LYS A 38 3.14 10.10 5.76
N LYS A 39 3.27 11.41 6.04
CA LYS A 39 2.17 12.20 6.60
C LYS A 39 0.99 12.29 5.63
N MET A 40 1.26 12.56 4.34
CA MET A 40 0.21 12.63 3.32
C MET A 40 -0.54 11.29 3.17
N THR A 41 0.20 10.20 3.05
CA THR A 41 -0.39 8.86 2.86
C THR A 41 -1.18 8.43 4.09
N SER A 42 -0.68 8.70 5.29
CA SER A 42 -1.41 8.46 6.55
C SER A 42 -2.67 9.30 6.67
N PHE A 43 -2.62 10.57 6.25
CA PHE A 43 -3.79 11.45 6.21
C PHE A 43 -4.87 10.88 5.28
N VAL A 44 -4.51 10.50 4.06
CA VAL A 44 -5.44 9.89 3.09
C VAL A 44 -6.02 8.60 3.65
N ALA A 45 -5.18 7.72 4.21
CA ALA A 45 -5.63 6.46 4.81
C ALA A 45 -6.65 6.67 5.94
N ASN A 46 -6.39 7.60 6.85
CA ASN A 46 -7.30 7.91 7.95
C ASN A 46 -8.60 8.58 7.46
N ALA A 47 -8.52 9.45 6.44
CA ALA A 47 -9.69 10.10 5.86
C ALA A 47 -10.66 9.09 5.20
N LYS A 48 -10.17 7.92 4.77
CA LYS A 48 -11.03 6.83 4.27
C LYS A 48 -11.89 6.16 5.34
N LEU A 49 -11.55 6.33 6.63
CA LEU A 49 -12.29 5.75 7.74
C LEU A 49 -13.57 6.55 8.08
N ASN A 50 -13.66 7.81 7.63
CA ASN A 50 -14.82 8.66 7.83
C ASN A 50 -15.69 8.66 6.56
N SER A 51 -16.99 8.37 6.71
CA SER A 51 -17.94 8.27 5.61
C SER A 51 -18.01 9.53 4.74
N ASP A 52 -17.90 10.70 5.36
CA ASP A 52 -18.11 11.99 4.71
C ASP A 52 -16.91 12.39 3.84
N THR A 53 -15.73 11.87 4.17
CA THR A 53 -14.47 12.15 3.46
C THR A 53 -13.99 10.99 2.61
N LYS A 54 -14.65 9.82 2.69
CA LYS A 54 -14.20 8.58 2.07
C LYS A 54 -14.01 8.69 0.56
N SER A 55 -15.03 9.15 -0.17
CA SER A 55 -14.94 9.26 -1.63
C SER A 55 -13.80 10.17 -2.09
N ALA A 56 -13.63 11.31 -1.42
CA ALA A 56 -12.53 12.22 -1.73
C ALA A 56 -11.16 11.60 -1.41
N ALA A 57 -11.04 10.88 -0.29
CA ALA A 57 -9.81 10.21 0.09
C ALA A 57 -9.47 9.04 -0.85
N GLU A 58 -10.46 8.32 -1.37
CA GLU A 58 -10.26 7.27 -2.38
C GLU A 58 -9.76 7.84 -3.72
N ILE A 59 -10.21 9.03 -4.09
CA ILE A 59 -9.69 9.75 -5.26
C ILE A 59 -8.22 10.15 -5.04
N LEU A 60 -7.90 10.75 -3.89
CA LEU A 60 -6.51 11.08 -3.54
C LEU A 60 -5.60 9.84 -3.46
N GLU A 61 -6.10 8.71 -2.97
CA GLU A 61 -5.37 7.43 -2.95
C GLU A 61 -5.02 6.97 -4.37
N LYS A 62 -5.97 7.05 -5.31
CA LYS A 62 -5.73 6.69 -6.72
C LYS A 62 -4.68 7.60 -7.35
N LEU A 63 -4.74 8.90 -7.10
CA LEU A 63 -3.76 9.86 -7.61
C LEU A 63 -2.35 9.61 -7.04
N LEU A 64 -2.24 9.30 -5.75
CA LEU A 64 -0.98 8.90 -5.11
C LEU A 64 -0.38 7.65 -5.76
N ILE A 65 -1.19 6.60 -5.93
CA ILE A 65 -0.76 5.36 -6.58
C ILE A 65 -0.31 5.64 -8.02
N GLY A 66 -1.06 6.44 -8.77
CA GLY A 66 -0.73 6.85 -10.13
C GLY A 66 0.61 7.59 -10.22
N GLU A 67 0.88 8.51 -9.29
CA GLU A 67 2.17 9.21 -9.24
C GLU A 67 3.33 8.25 -8.95
N TRP A 68 3.19 7.36 -7.96
CA TRP A 68 4.23 6.37 -7.63
C TRP A 68 4.49 5.38 -8.78
N LEU A 69 3.46 5.07 -9.59
CA LEU A 69 3.61 4.23 -10.79
C LEU A 69 4.26 4.98 -11.95
N HIS A 70 3.98 6.29 -12.07
CA HIS A 70 4.60 7.16 -13.07
C HIS A 70 6.09 7.38 -12.76
N GLU A 71 6.43 7.58 -11.49
CA GLU A 71 7.81 7.71 -11.00
C GLU A 71 8.56 6.36 -10.89
N ASP A 72 7.89 5.24 -11.21
CA ASP A 72 8.41 3.87 -11.11
C ASP A 72 9.05 3.56 -9.73
N VAL A 73 8.39 4.00 -8.66
CA VAL A 73 8.89 3.89 -7.29
C VAL A 73 8.93 2.42 -6.86
N GLN A 74 10.10 1.80 -6.88
CA GLN A 74 10.24 0.41 -6.44
C GLN A 74 9.55 0.16 -5.08
N PRO A 75 8.72 -0.89 -4.92
CA PRO A 75 7.94 -1.12 -3.71
C PRO A 75 8.77 -1.12 -2.42
N ARG A 76 10.01 -1.61 -2.46
CA ARG A 76 10.95 -1.54 -1.34
C ARG A 76 11.27 -0.10 -0.93
N ASN A 77 11.47 0.79 -1.91
CA ASN A 77 11.73 2.20 -1.67
C ASN A 77 10.49 2.90 -1.11
N LEU A 78 9.29 2.54 -1.59
CA LEU A 78 8.04 3.05 -1.04
C LEU A 78 7.87 2.66 0.43
N LEU A 79 8.13 1.39 0.79
CA LEU A 79 8.06 0.94 2.18
C LEU A 79 8.99 1.75 3.09
N MET A 80 10.23 2.01 2.64
CA MET A 80 11.19 2.84 3.38
C MET A 80 10.71 4.30 3.50
N LEU A 81 10.19 4.87 2.42
CA LEU A 81 9.66 6.24 2.40
C LEU A 81 8.46 6.43 3.34
N LEU A 82 7.65 5.38 3.53
CA LEU A 82 6.53 5.36 4.47
C LEU A 82 6.92 4.93 5.89
N GLY A 83 8.18 4.53 6.10
CA GLY A 83 8.68 3.97 7.36
C GLY A 83 7.99 2.67 7.76
N MET A 84 7.69 1.84 6.76
CA MET A 84 7.07 0.50 6.87
C MET A 84 8.08 -0.62 6.56
N ASP A 85 9.37 -0.30 6.42
CA ASP A 85 10.48 -1.24 6.24
C ASP A 85 11.05 -1.80 7.55
N GLY A 86 10.57 -1.27 8.70
CA GLY A 86 10.82 -1.79 10.04
C GLY A 86 10.18 -3.16 10.28
N ARG A 87 10.02 -3.57 11.56
CA ARG A 87 9.46 -4.88 11.94
C ARG A 87 8.04 -5.11 11.38
N PHE A 88 7.72 -6.36 11.06
CA PHE A 88 6.45 -6.72 10.42
C PHE A 88 5.20 -6.35 11.22
N PRO A 89 5.11 -6.60 12.54
CA PRO A 89 3.92 -6.26 13.31
C PRO A 89 3.57 -4.77 13.31
N GLU A 90 4.57 -3.89 13.25
CA GLU A 90 4.43 -2.44 13.18
C GLU A 90 3.92 -1.99 11.81
N ALA A 91 4.35 -2.65 10.74
CA ALA A 91 3.82 -2.40 9.39
C ALA A 91 2.35 -2.85 9.27
N LEU A 92 1.96 -3.92 9.97
CA LEU A 92 0.58 -4.44 9.94
C LEU A 92 -0.46 -3.54 10.62
N VAL A 93 -0.06 -2.70 11.57
CA VAL A 93 -0.97 -1.74 12.22
C VAL A 93 -0.99 -0.37 11.55
N SER A 94 -0.21 -0.20 10.47
CA SER A 94 -0.17 1.05 9.73
C SER A 94 -1.52 1.30 9.04
N PRO A 95 -2.13 2.49 9.18
CA PRO A 95 -3.33 2.83 8.42
C PRO A 95 -3.05 2.82 6.91
N MET A 96 -1.79 2.96 6.49
CA MET A 96 -1.37 2.98 5.09
C MET A 96 -1.24 1.59 4.46
N LEU A 97 -1.42 0.51 5.21
CA LEU A 97 -1.20 -0.86 4.73
C LEU A 97 -2.03 -1.18 3.48
N ASP A 98 -3.31 -0.85 3.49
CA ASP A 98 -4.20 -1.08 2.35
C ASP A 98 -3.74 -0.34 1.09
N THR A 99 -3.29 0.91 1.25
CA THR A 99 -2.78 1.72 0.14
C THR A 99 -1.51 1.09 -0.45
N VAL A 100 -0.61 0.57 0.39
CA VAL A 100 0.61 -0.12 -0.04
C VAL A 100 0.30 -1.44 -0.74
N ILE A 101 -0.66 -2.22 -0.23
CA ILE A 101 -1.10 -3.47 -0.87
C ILE A 101 -1.65 -3.19 -2.27
N LYS A 102 -2.51 -2.17 -2.41
CA LYS A 102 -3.03 -1.74 -3.71
C LYS A 102 -1.93 -1.30 -4.65
N TYR A 103 -0.96 -0.52 -4.17
CA TYR A 103 0.18 -0.10 -4.97
C TYR A 103 0.98 -1.29 -5.50
N ILE A 104 1.36 -2.24 -4.63
CA ILE A 104 2.13 -3.43 -5.00
C ILE A 104 1.38 -4.27 -6.03
N ALA A 105 0.07 -4.45 -5.86
CA ALA A 105 -0.75 -5.19 -6.81
C ALA A 105 -0.68 -4.56 -8.21
N VAL A 106 -0.85 -3.24 -8.33
CA VAL A 106 -0.79 -2.56 -9.64
C VAL A 106 0.63 -2.50 -10.19
N PHE A 107 1.64 -2.32 -9.34
CA PHE A 107 3.04 -2.35 -9.74
C PHE A 107 3.42 -3.71 -10.33
N ASN A 108 3.02 -4.80 -9.69
CA ASN A 108 3.31 -6.16 -10.15
C ASN A 108 2.63 -6.49 -11.49
N LEU A 109 1.42 -6.00 -11.72
CA LEU A 109 0.74 -6.14 -13.02
C LEU A 109 1.51 -5.46 -14.16
N LYS A 110 2.26 -4.38 -13.86
CA LYS A 110 3.10 -3.67 -14.84
C LYS A 110 4.48 -4.34 -15.01
N HIS A 111 4.93 -5.09 -14.00
CA HIS A 111 6.26 -5.68 -13.90
C HIS A 111 6.20 -7.21 -13.72
N GLU A 112 5.50 -7.90 -14.62
CA GLU A 112 5.18 -9.34 -14.53
C GLU A 112 6.40 -10.26 -14.35
N VAL A 113 7.58 -9.84 -14.80
CA VAL A 113 8.82 -10.62 -14.74
C VAL A 113 9.44 -10.62 -13.34
N SER A 114 9.16 -9.61 -12.51
CA SER A 114 9.76 -9.45 -11.18
C SER A 114 8.72 -9.00 -10.15
N GLU A 115 7.77 -9.90 -9.86
CA GLU A 115 6.73 -9.67 -8.86
C GLU A 115 7.34 -9.35 -7.47
N PHE A 116 7.00 -8.18 -6.94
CA PHE A 116 7.36 -7.82 -5.57
C PHE A 116 6.39 -8.46 -4.58
N SER A 117 6.93 -9.21 -3.61
CA SER A 117 6.16 -9.76 -2.50
C SER A 117 6.32 -8.90 -1.25
N LEU A 118 5.25 -8.22 -0.80
CA LEU A 118 5.23 -7.46 0.46
C LEU A 118 5.79 -8.26 1.64
N LEU A 119 5.48 -9.57 1.69
CA LEU A 119 5.83 -10.45 2.81
C LEU A 119 7.26 -11.01 2.75
N ALA A 120 7.97 -10.88 1.64
CA ALA A 120 9.28 -11.51 1.49
C ALA A 120 10.36 -10.91 2.41
N PRO A 121 10.48 -9.58 2.55
CA PRO A 121 11.44 -8.99 3.48
C PRO A 121 11.19 -9.40 4.94
N PHE A 122 9.92 -9.48 5.32
CA PHE A 122 9.50 -9.83 6.69
C PHE A 122 9.81 -11.29 7.01
N ARG A 123 9.49 -12.23 6.11
CA ARG A 123 9.85 -13.64 6.27
C ARG A 123 11.33 -13.87 6.48
N LYS A 124 12.17 -13.16 5.69
CA LYS A 124 13.63 -13.28 5.78
C LYS A 124 14.15 -12.81 7.14
N ARG A 125 13.51 -11.82 7.75
CA ARG A 125 13.99 -11.19 8.98
C ARG A 125 13.36 -11.78 10.24
N ASP A 126 12.09 -12.15 10.17
CA ASP A 126 11.24 -12.38 11.34
C ASP A 126 10.98 -13.89 11.58
N GLY A 127 11.73 -14.79 10.93
CA GLY A 127 11.71 -16.23 11.24
C GLY A 127 10.86 -17.10 10.29
N GLY A 128 10.50 -16.63 9.10
CA GLY A 128 9.82 -17.42 8.07
C GLY A 128 8.31 -17.20 7.98
N ASP A 129 7.60 -18.14 7.34
CA ASP A 129 6.15 -18.05 7.09
C ASP A 129 5.33 -18.18 8.39
N GLU A 130 5.79 -18.96 9.38
CA GLU A 130 5.08 -19.19 10.66
C GLU A 130 4.92 -17.91 11.47
N ALA A 131 6.04 -17.21 11.74
CA ALA A 131 6.01 -15.92 12.45
C ALA A 131 5.18 -14.85 11.73
N VAL A 132 5.12 -14.91 10.40
CA VAL A 132 4.26 -14.03 9.59
C VAL A 132 2.79 -14.38 9.75
N VAL A 133 2.42 -15.67 9.79
CA VAL A 133 1.04 -16.11 10.04
C VAL A 133 0.58 -15.70 11.42
N ASP A 134 1.38 -15.92 12.46
CA ASP A 134 1.04 -15.53 13.84
C ASP A 134 0.82 -14.02 13.96
N ALA A 135 1.73 -13.22 13.39
CA ALA A 135 1.58 -11.77 13.37
C ALA A 135 0.32 -11.31 12.61
N LEU A 136 -0.06 -11.98 11.53
CA LEU A 136 -1.28 -11.67 10.78
C LEU A 136 -2.54 -12.09 11.56
N PHE A 137 -2.48 -13.22 12.26
CA PHE A 137 -3.56 -13.72 13.12
C PHE A 137 -3.83 -12.75 14.27
N ASP A 138 -2.79 -12.38 15.03
CA ASP A 138 -2.87 -11.47 16.18
C ASP A 138 -3.43 -10.09 15.80
N ARG A 139 -3.17 -9.65 14.57
CA ARG A 139 -3.63 -8.35 14.05
C ARG A 139 -4.95 -8.42 13.29
N GLY A 140 -5.55 -9.60 13.14
CA GLY A 140 -6.85 -9.78 12.47
C GLY A 140 -6.82 -9.66 10.95
N HIS A 141 -5.64 -9.70 10.31
CA HIS A 141 -5.46 -9.56 8.86
C HIS A 141 -5.73 -10.85 8.10
N ARG A 142 -6.99 -11.32 8.17
CA ARG A 142 -7.41 -12.63 7.63
C ARG A 142 -7.17 -12.79 6.13
N ASP A 143 -7.29 -11.73 5.35
CA ASP A 143 -7.10 -11.79 3.89
C ASP A 143 -5.64 -12.05 3.52
N LEU A 144 -4.71 -11.31 4.14
CA LEU A 144 -3.27 -11.54 3.99
C LEU A 144 -2.86 -12.92 4.53
N MET A 145 -3.44 -13.35 5.65
CA MET A 145 -3.21 -14.68 6.21
C MET A 145 -3.59 -15.79 5.21
N ARG A 146 -4.72 -15.66 4.50
CA ARG A 146 -5.10 -16.62 3.44
C ARG A 146 -4.08 -16.67 2.30
N VAL A 147 -3.47 -15.55 1.93
CA VAL A 147 -2.42 -15.52 0.89
C VAL A 147 -1.19 -16.33 1.34
N VAL A 148 -0.73 -16.12 2.58
CA VAL A 148 0.41 -16.85 3.14
C VAL A 148 0.11 -18.34 3.24
N LEU A 149 -1.06 -18.71 3.77
CA LEU A 149 -1.48 -20.11 3.93
C LEU A 149 -1.61 -20.85 2.59
N LYS A 150 -2.13 -20.21 1.54
CA LYS A 150 -2.18 -20.79 0.19
C LYS A 150 -0.78 -21.11 -0.33
N ARG A 151 0.17 -20.21 -0.11
CA ARG A 151 1.57 -20.42 -0.50
C ARG A 151 2.23 -21.51 0.34
N CYS A 152 2.01 -21.54 1.65
CA CYS A 152 2.52 -22.60 2.53
C CYS A 152 2.04 -23.96 2.06
N LYS A 153 0.74 -24.11 1.76
CA LYS A 153 0.18 -25.34 1.17
C LYS A 153 0.88 -25.71 -0.14
N ALA A 154 1.06 -24.76 -1.06
CA ALA A 154 1.77 -25.00 -2.32
C ALA A 154 3.27 -25.30 -2.14
N SER A 155 3.89 -24.82 -1.05
CA SER A 155 5.28 -25.12 -0.69
C SER A 155 5.39 -26.51 -0.08
N CYS A 156 4.54 -26.86 0.90
CA CYS A 156 4.45 -28.21 1.47
C CYS A 156 4.15 -29.27 0.40
N CYS A 157 3.29 -28.96 -0.57
CA CYS A 157 3.05 -29.86 -1.71
C CYS A 157 4.30 -30.01 -2.61
N ARG A 158 5.17 -29.00 -2.70
CA ARG A 158 6.41 -29.05 -3.50
C ARG A 158 7.57 -29.71 -2.78
N THR A 159 7.67 -29.54 -1.47
CA THR A 159 8.69 -30.18 -0.64
C THR A 159 8.32 -31.59 -0.20
N GLY A 160 7.14 -32.07 -0.63
CA GLY A 160 6.64 -33.44 -0.50
C GLY A 160 7.15 -34.17 0.73
N TRP A 161 6.43 -34.09 1.86
CA TRP A 161 6.57 -34.98 3.02
C TRP A 161 7.87 -35.82 3.07
N THR A 162 9.00 -35.19 3.43
CA THR A 162 10.22 -35.92 3.82
C THR A 162 10.39 -35.90 5.33
N THR A 163 9.30 -36.11 6.07
CA THR A 163 9.36 -36.57 7.47
C THR A 163 8.28 -37.61 7.71
N GLU A 164 8.45 -38.78 7.08
CA GLU A 164 8.03 -40.05 7.67
C GLU A 164 9.28 -40.93 7.78
N ASN A 165 9.84 -40.95 9.00
CA ASN A 165 10.38 -42.10 9.75
C ASN A 165 11.30 -41.63 10.87
#